data_AF-A0AAW1KF08-F1
#
_entry.id   AF-A0AAW1KF08-F1
#
_cell.length_a   1.000
_cell.length_b   1.000
_cell.length_c   1.000
_cell.angle_alpha   90.00
_cell.angle_beta   90.00
_cell.angle_gamma   90.00
#
_symmetry.space_group_name_H-M   'P 1'
#
loop_
_entity.id
_entity.type
_entity.pdbx_description
1 polymer ?
#
loop_
_entity_poly.entity_id
_entity_poly.type
_entity_poly.pdbx_seq_one_letter_code
_entity_poly.pdbx_strand_id
1 'polypeptide(L)'
;MRENVINLKVVLANGDVVKTGNRARKSSAGYDLTRLLIGSEGTLGVIIEVTLRLQKIPQHSVVARCSFNSIKDAADVAIATMLSGIQVSRVELLDEVQMRALNIANGTNLPENPTLLFEFVGTEAYSREQTLMVQKIVSEHHGSDFIFAEEPEAKKELWKMRKEALWACFAMQPTYEALISRSRCSCW
;
A
#
# COMPACT_ATOMS: atom_id res chain seq x y z
N MET A 1 1.12 -10.57 -4.18
CA MET A 1 1.37 -11.01 -5.58
C MET A 1 1.19 -12.51 -5.76
N ARG A 2 1.93 -13.34 -5.01
CA ARG A 2 1.92 -14.81 -5.13
C ARG A 2 0.52 -15.45 -5.14
N GLU A 3 -0.35 -15.05 -4.21
CA GLU A 3 -1.72 -15.58 -4.10
C GLU A 3 -2.70 -15.06 -5.18
N ASN A 4 -2.35 -13.97 -5.86
CA ASN A 4 -3.18 -13.39 -6.92
C ASN A 4 -2.86 -13.98 -8.30
N VAL A 5 -1.68 -14.59 -8.48
CA VAL A 5 -1.30 -15.24 -9.74
C VAL A 5 -1.89 -16.65 -9.78
N ILE A 6 -2.73 -16.90 -10.78
CA ILE A 6 -3.38 -18.20 -10.98
C ILE A 6 -2.52 -19.11 -11.86
N ASN A 7 -1.95 -18.55 -12.94
CA ASN A 7 -1.05 -19.28 -13.84
C ASN A 7 -0.11 -18.31 -14.56
N LEU A 8 0.98 -18.86 -15.08
CA LEU A 8 1.95 -18.18 -15.92
C LEU A 8 2.17 -18.99 -17.20
N LYS A 9 2.43 -18.27 -18.30
CA LYS A 9 3.05 -18.82 -19.50
C LYS A 9 4.46 -18.24 -19.59
N VAL A 10 5.46 -19.11 -19.66
CA VAL A 10 6.88 -18.74 -19.59
C VAL A 10 7.63 -19.39 -20.74
N VAL A 11 8.52 -18.63 -21.36
CA VAL A 11 9.50 -19.13 -22.32
C VAL A 11 10.79 -19.44 -21.55
N LEU A 12 11.21 -20.70 -21.57
CA LEU A 12 12.45 -21.14 -20.93
C LEU A 12 13.67 -20.76 -21.77
N ALA A 13 14.87 -20.88 -21.19
CA ALA A 13 16.13 -20.53 -21.86
C ALA A 13 16.40 -21.36 -23.14
N ASN A 14 15.82 -22.56 -23.23
CA ASN A 14 15.89 -23.42 -24.41
C ASN A 14 14.85 -23.07 -25.49
N GLY A 15 14.03 -22.05 -25.29
CA GLY A 15 12.97 -21.63 -26.21
C GLY A 15 11.63 -22.33 -26.01
N ASP A 16 11.54 -23.31 -25.10
CA ASP A 16 10.29 -24.02 -24.85
C ASP A 16 9.27 -23.14 -24.15
N VAL A 17 8.01 -23.24 -24.59
CA VAL A 17 6.89 -22.53 -23.98
C VAL A 17 6.19 -23.43 -22.99
N VAL A 18 6.29 -23.09 -21.70
CA VAL A 18 5.67 -23.85 -20.60
C VAL A 18 4.52 -23.07 -19.99
N LYS A 19 3.42 -23.78 -19.71
CA LYS A 19 2.28 -23.27 -18.94
C LYS A 19 2.29 -23.91 -17.56
N THR A 20 2.39 -23.10 -16.52
CA THR A 20 2.65 -23.58 -15.14
C THR A 20 1.44 -24.18 -14.44
N GLY A 21 0.22 -23.87 -14.89
CA GLY A 21 -1.00 -24.29 -14.23
C GLY A 21 -2.25 -24.06 -15.08
N ASN A 22 -3.38 -24.55 -14.57
CA ASN A 22 -4.69 -24.40 -15.20
C ASN A 22 -5.56 -23.38 -14.44
N ARG A 23 -6.74 -23.02 -14.97
CA ARG A 23 -7.69 -22.08 -14.33
C ARG A 23 -8.42 -22.64 -13.10
N ALA A 24 -8.07 -23.85 -12.63
CA ALA A 24 -8.74 -24.49 -11.51
C ALA A 24 -8.52 -23.71 -10.21
N ARG A 25 -9.59 -23.53 -9.41
CA ARG A 25 -9.53 -22.78 -8.13
C ARG A 25 -8.66 -23.46 -7.08
N LYS A 26 -8.57 -24.79 -7.14
CA LYS A 26 -7.67 -25.63 -6.33
C LYS A 26 -7.09 -26.70 -7.26
N SER A 27 -5.79 -26.89 -7.20
CA SER A 27 -5.10 -27.99 -7.86
C SER A 27 -4.04 -28.51 -6.90
N SER A 28 -4.08 -29.81 -6.61
CA SER A 28 -3.05 -30.52 -5.85
C SER A 28 -2.24 -31.46 -6.75
N ALA A 29 -2.37 -31.31 -8.08
CA ALA A 29 -1.68 -32.14 -9.04
C ALA A 29 -0.28 -31.57 -9.32
N GLY A 30 0.74 -32.25 -8.80
CA GLY A 30 2.15 -31.96 -9.09
C GLY A 30 2.73 -30.75 -8.35
N TYR A 31 3.90 -30.30 -8.83
CA TYR A 31 4.63 -29.17 -8.24
C TYR A 31 4.03 -27.83 -8.66
N ASP A 32 4.04 -26.86 -7.74
CA ASP A 32 3.62 -25.49 -8.03
C ASP A 32 4.75 -24.69 -8.70
N LEU A 33 4.94 -24.94 -10.00
CA LEU A 33 5.90 -24.22 -10.84
C LEU A 33 5.57 -22.72 -10.95
N THR A 34 4.30 -22.34 -10.74
CA THR A 34 3.89 -20.94 -10.74
C THR A 34 4.57 -20.19 -9.60
N ARG A 35 4.56 -20.77 -8.39
CA ARG A 35 5.23 -20.19 -7.23
C ARG A 35 6.76 -20.16 -7.35
N LEU A 36 7.36 -21.09 -8.09
CA LEU A 36 8.81 -21.10 -8.36
C LEU A 36 9.23 -19.91 -9.25
N LEU A 37 8.42 -19.60 -10.26
CA LEU A 37 8.73 -18.54 -11.22
C LEU A 37 8.47 -17.12 -10.68
N ILE A 38 7.55 -16.98 -9.73
CA ILE A 38 7.26 -15.69 -9.08
C ILE A 38 8.45 -15.27 -8.22
N GLY A 39 9.07 -14.14 -8.58
CA GLY A 39 10.26 -13.64 -7.89
C GLY A 39 11.57 -14.21 -8.41
N SER A 40 11.55 -14.96 -9.52
CA SER A 40 12.77 -15.42 -10.20
C SER A 40 13.55 -14.31 -10.92
N GLU A 41 12.99 -13.10 -11.01
CA GLU A 41 13.61 -11.93 -11.65
C GLU A 41 14.10 -12.21 -13.09
N GLY A 42 13.47 -13.17 -13.79
CA GLY A 42 13.82 -13.55 -15.16
C GLY A 42 14.93 -14.59 -15.29
N THR A 43 15.52 -15.05 -14.18
CA THR A 43 16.61 -16.06 -14.20
C THR A 43 16.15 -17.44 -14.67
N LEU A 44 14.89 -17.79 -14.43
CA LEU A 44 14.33 -19.11 -14.76
C LEU A 44 13.53 -19.12 -16.08
N GLY A 45 13.40 -17.98 -16.75
CA GLY A 45 12.65 -17.83 -17.99
C GLY A 45 11.91 -16.50 -18.09
N VAL A 46 11.42 -16.20 -19.29
CA VAL A 46 10.72 -14.96 -19.61
C VAL A 46 9.21 -15.19 -19.53
N ILE A 47 8.53 -14.46 -18.64
CA ILE A 47 7.08 -14.54 -18.48
C ILE A 47 6.42 -13.77 -19.64
N ILE A 48 5.58 -14.45 -20.43
CA ILE A 48 4.89 -13.86 -21.59
C ILE A 48 3.40 -13.66 -21.35
N GLU A 49 2.77 -14.45 -20.48
CA GLU A 49 1.38 -14.25 -20.08
C GLU A 49 1.19 -14.51 -18.59
N VAL A 50 0.31 -13.73 -17.97
CA VAL A 50 -0.04 -13.85 -16.55
C VAL A 50 -1.56 -13.89 -16.41
N THR A 51 -2.09 -14.94 -15.80
CA THR A 51 -3.49 -14.95 -15.38
C THR A 51 -3.60 -14.54 -13.92
N LEU A 52 -4.31 -13.45 -13.65
CA LEU A 52 -4.52 -12.91 -12.31
C LEU A 52 -5.95 -13.13 -11.83
N ARG A 53 -6.11 -13.28 -10.51
CA ARG A 53 -7.39 -13.17 -9.83
C ARG A 53 -7.73 -11.68 -9.67
N LEU A 54 -8.77 -11.23 -10.36
CA LEU A 54 -9.29 -9.88 -10.21
C LEU A 54 -10.20 -9.78 -8.98
N GLN A 55 -10.17 -8.61 -8.33
CA GLN A 55 -11.10 -8.23 -7.27
C GLN A 55 -12.10 -7.23 -7.84
N LYS A 56 -13.32 -7.21 -7.27
CA LYS A 56 -14.31 -6.20 -7.65
C LYS A 56 -13.83 -4.81 -7.24
N ILE A 57 -14.12 -3.83 -8.07
CA ILE A 57 -13.93 -2.43 -7.69
C ILE A 57 -14.93 -2.14 -6.56
N PRO A 58 -14.46 -1.59 -5.43
CA PRO A 58 -15.35 -1.27 -4.34
C PRO A 58 -16.30 -0.13 -4.69
N GLN A 59 -17.48 -0.15 -4.08
CA GLN A 59 -18.53 0.84 -4.34
C GLN A 59 -18.19 2.21 -3.75
N HIS A 60 -17.60 2.23 -2.56
CA HIS A 60 -17.22 3.45 -1.86
C HIS A 60 -15.84 3.28 -1.23
N SER A 61 -15.09 4.39 -1.19
CA SER A 61 -13.81 4.47 -0.50
C SER A 61 -13.67 5.80 0.20
N VAL A 62 -13.04 5.81 1.36
CA VAL A 62 -12.75 7.03 2.13
C VAL A 62 -11.27 7.04 2.44
N VAL A 63 -10.62 8.17 2.20
CA VAL A 63 -9.22 8.37 2.58
C VAL A 63 -9.17 9.34 3.74
N ALA A 64 -8.51 8.97 4.83
CA ALA A 64 -8.29 9.83 5.97
C ALA A 64 -6.81 10.11 6.16
N ARG A 65 -6.49 11.33 6.61
CA ARG A 65 -5.16 11.78 6.98
C ARG A 65 -5.18 12.23 8.42
N CYS A 66 -4.19 11.85 9.21
CA CYS A 66 -3.98 12.38 10.55
C CYS A 66 -2.50 12.62 10.81
N SER A 67 -2.22 13.67 11.58
CA SER A 67 -0.88 14.07 11.98
C SER A 67 -0.62 13.65 13.44
N PHE A 68 0.63 13.40 13.80
CA PHE A 68 1.06 13.00 15.14
C PHE A 68 2.30 13.76 15.55
N ASN A 69 2.57 13.88 16.85
CA ASN A 69 3.78 14.52 17.35
C ASN A 69 5.00 13.58 17.34
N SER A 70 4.78 12.27 17.32
CA SER A 70 5.84 11.26 17.27
C SER A 70 5.51 10.13 16.30
N ILE A 71 6.54 9.54 15.70
CA ILE A 71 6.44 8.31 14.91
C ILE A 71 5.90 7.17 15.78
N LYS A 72 6.22 7.16 17.09
CA LYS A 72 5.72 6.14 18.02
C LYS A 72 4.19 6.22 18.14
N ASP A 73 3.64 7.42 18.31
CA ASP A 73 2.19 7.62 18.44
C ASP A 73 1.47 7.16 17.15
N ALA A 74 2.04 7.48 15.98
CA ALA A 74 1.54 7.00 14.71
C ALA A 74 1.57 5.46 14.61
N ALA A 75 2.68 4.83 15.01
CA ALA A 75 2.79 3.37 15.02
C ALA A 75 1.78 2.73 15.98
N ASP A 76 1.62 3.29 17.18
CA ASP A 76 0.68 2.82 18.19
C ASP A 76 -0.77 2.89 17.69
N VAL A 77 -1.15 3.96 16.97
CA VAL A 77 -2.48 4.06 16.32
C VAL A 77 -2.66 3.01 15.22
N ALA A 78 -1.65 2.80 14.37
CA ALA A 78 -1.73 1.79 13.32
C ALA A 78 -1.93 0.39 13.91
N ILE A 79 -1.20 0.07 14.99
CA ILE A 79 -1.33 -1.18 15.74
C ILE A 79 -2.70 -1.29 16.41
N ALA A 80 -3.14 -0.25 17.13
CA ALA A 80 -4.43 -0.23 17.81
C ALA A 80 -5.61 -0.39 16.84
N THR A 81 -5.52 0.25 15.67
CA THR A 81 -6.51 0.10 14.59
C THR A 81 -6.58 -1.35 14.11
N MET A 82 -5.42 -1.98 13.87
CA MET A 82 -5.34 -3.37 13.44
C MET A 82 -5.88 -4.34 14.52
N LEU A 83 -5.53 -4.13 15.79
CA LEU A 83 -5.98 -4.95 16.91
C LEU A 83 -7.48 -4.79 17.22
N SER A 84 -8.07 -3.65 16.86
CA SER A 84 -9.51 -3.39 17.01
C SER A 84 -10.38 -4.14 15.99
N GLY A 85 -9.76 -4.87 15.05
CA GLY A 85 -10.47 -5.61 14.00
C GLY A 85 -11.01 -4.73 12.86
N ILE A 86 -10.63 -3.45 12.84
CA ILE A 86 -10.98 -2.51 11.77
C ILE A 86 -10.26 -2.94 10.50
N GLN A 87 -11.02 -3.32 9.46
CA GLN A 87 -10.42 -3.70 8.19
C GLN A 87 -10.05 -2.45 7.39
N VAL A 88 -8.79 -2.05 7.50
CA VAL A 88 -8.22 -0.99 6.67
C VAL A 88 -7.74 -1.58 5.34
N SER A 89 -8.03 -0.91 4.23
CA SER A 89 -7.53 -1.30 2.91
C SER A 89 -6.05 -0.92 2.74
N ARG A 90 -5.67 0.27 3.19
CA ARG A 90 -4.28 0.74 3.20
C ARG A 90 -3.99 1.62 4.40
N VAL A 91 -2.80 1.46 4.98
CA VAL A 91 -2.23 2.36 5.99
C VAL A 91 -0.83 2.72 5.51
N GLU A 92 -0.56 4.01 5.36
CA GLU A 92 0.73 4.52 4.91
C GLU A 92 1.23 5.59 5.87
N LEU A 93 2.48 5.49 6.27
CA LEU A 93 3.15 6.47 7.13
C LEU A 93 4.07 7.35 6.28
N LEU A 94 3.97 8.66 6.48
CA LEU A 94 4.97 9.63 6.09
C LEU A 94 5.61 10.20 7.35
N ASP A 95 6.94 10.17 7.42
CA ASP A 95 7.68 10.79 8.52
C ASP A 95 7.84 12.31 8.29
N GLU A 96 8.31 13.01 9.32
CA GLU A 96 8.61 14.45 9.26
C GLU A 96 9.55 14.81 8.11
N VAL A 97 10.54 13.95 7.81
CA VAL A 97 11.53 14.18 6.75
C VAL A 97 10.88 14.09 5.37
N GLN A 98 10.02 13.10 5.13
CA GLN A 98 9.24 12.99 3.90
C GLN A 98 8.26 14.15 3.73
N MET A 99 7.60 14.56 4.81
CA MET A 99 6.68 15.71 4.78
C MET A 99 7.41 17.00 4.41
N ARG A 100 8.59 17.23 5.00
CA ARG A 100 9.46 18.35 4.63
C ARG A 100 9.91 18.27 3.17
N ALA A 101 10.32 17.10 2.69
CA ALA A 101 10.73 16.91 1.31
C ALA A 101 9.58 17.22 0.34
N LEU A 102 8.37 16.80 0.65
CA LEU A 102 7.17 17.10 -0.13
C LEU A 102 6.89 18.60 -0.17
N ASN A 103 6.97 19.30 0.96
CA ASN A 103 6.78 20.74 1.01
C ASN A 103 7.78 21.48 0.11
N ILE A 104 9.05 21.07 0.11
CA ILE A 104 10.08 21.66 -0.75
C ILE A 104 9.82 21.37 -2.23
N ALA A 105 9.48 20.12 -2.57
CA ALA A 105 9.29 19.71 -3.97
C ALA A 105 8.01 20.30 -4.60
N ASN A 106 6.92 20.35 -3.84
CA ASN A 106 5.60 20.74 -4.33
C ASN A 106 5.22 22.19 -3.99
N GLY A 107 6.05 22.89 -3.20
CA GLY A 107 5.74 24.24 -2.71
C GLY A 107 4.52 24.27 -1.78
N THR A 108 4.20 23.16 -1.13
CA THR A 108 3.11 23.07 -0.15
C THR A 108 3.57 23.51 1.23
N ASN A 109 2.62 23.92 2.08
CA ASN A 109 2.90 24.32 3.47
C ASN A 109 2.13 23.43 4.45
N LEU A 110 2.33 22.12 4.33
CA LEU A 110 1.74 21.13 5.23
C LEU A 110 2.55 21.04 6.53
N PRO A 111 1.95 20.65 7.67
CA PRO A 111 2.71 20.45 8.89
C PRO A 111 3.76 19.34 8.69
N GLU A 112 5.01 19.62 9.07
CA GLU A 112 6.14 18.67 9.00
C GLU A 112 6.12 17.66 10.16
N ASN A 113 4.95 17.10 10.41
CA ASN A 113 4.71 16.14 11.48
C ASN A 113 4.52 14.75 10.89
N PRO A 114 4.91 13.67 11.61
CA PRO A 114 4.56 12.30 11.23
C PRO A 114 3.07 12.18 10.90
N THR A 115 2.76 11.72 9.70
CA THR A 115 1.41 11.71 9.14
C THR A 115 1.03 10.30 8.70
N LEU A 116 -0.12 9.80 9.14
CA LEU A 116 -0.71 8.57 8.63
C LEU A 116 -1.80 8.86 7.61
N LEU A 117 -1.84 8.04 6.58
CA LEU A 117 -2.92 7.95 5.61
C LEU A 117 -3.62 6.61 5.76
N PHE A 118 -4.93 6.66 5.97
CA PHE A 118 -5.81 5.50 6.02
C PHE A 118 -6.71 5.48 4.79
N GLU A 119 -6.93 4.29 4.22
CA GLU A 119 -7.95 4.08 3.20
C GLU A 119 -8.91 2.99 3.64
N PHE A 120 -10.19 3.36 3.73
CA PHE A 120 -11.29 2.45 4.03
C PHE A 120 -12.09 2.20 2.77
N VAL A 121 -12.50 0.95 2.59
CA VAL A 121 -13.12 0.49 1.36
C VAL A 121 -14.31 -0.39 1.74
N GLY A 122 -15.48 -0.14 1.14
CA GLY A 122 -16.67 -0.92 1.43
C GLY A 122 -17.96 -0.26 0.95
N THR A 123 -19.03 -0.45 1.71
CA THR A 123 -20.25 0.34 1.58
C THR A 123 -20.05 1.71 2.25
N GLU A 124 -20.85 2.69 1.86
CA GLU A 124 -20.80 4.04 2.44
C GLU A 124 -20.93 4.00 3.97
N ALA A 125 -21.97 3.32 4.48
CA ALA A 125 -22.20 3.16 5.92
C ALA A 125 -21.00 2.50 6.64
N TYR A 126 -20.46 1.43 6.06
CA TYR A 126 -19.30 0.73 6.63
C TYR A 126 -18.08 1.66 6.70
N SER A 127 -17.75 2.31 5.59
CA SER A 127 -16.57 3.19 5.52
C SER A 127 -16.65 4.37 6.50
N ARG A 128 -17.85 4.93 6.69
CA ARG A 128 -18.09 6.02 7.63
C ARG A 128 -17.98 5.57 9.08
N GLU A 129 -18.56 4.42 9.41
CA GLU A 129 -18.44 3.81 10.75
C GLU A 129 -16.98 3.54 11.11
N GLN A 130 -16.23 2.90 10.21
CA GLN A 130 -14.80 2.62 10.44
C GLN A 130 -13.98 3.90 10.58
N THR A 131 -14.28 4.94 9.79
CA THR A 131 -13.62 6.25 9.89
C THR A 131 -13.83 6.88 11.26
N LEU A 132 -15.05 6.81 11.82
CA LEU A 132 -15.36 7.32 13.16
C LEU A 132 -14.66 6.52 14.26
N MET A 133 -14.58 5.19 14.12
CA MET A 133 -13.84 4.35 15.07
C MET A 133 -12.35 4.70 15.06
N VAL A 134 -11.75 4.86 13.88
CA VAL A 134 -10.34 5.28 13.78
C VAL A 134 -10.15 6.69 14.29
N GLN A 135 -11.06 7.62 14.03
CA GLN A 135 -10.98 8.97 14.59
C GLN A 135 -10.94 8.94 16.12
N LYS A 136 -11.71 8.05 16.76
CA LYS A 136 -11.69 7.86 18.20
C LYS A 136 -10.31 7.33 18.67
N ILE A 137 -9.78 6.30 18.02
CA ILE A 137 -8.45 5.75 18.34
C ILE A 137 -7.37 6.83 18.18
N VAL A 138 -7.42 7.60 17.09
CA VAL A 138 -6.48 8.71 16.83
C VAL A 138 -6.54 9.74 17.96
N SER A 139 -7.75 10.08 18.44
CA SER A 139 -7.92 11.04 19.53
C SER A 139 -7.39 10.54 20.88
N GLU A 140 -7.45 9.24 21.15
CA GLU A 140 -6.91 8.61 22.36
C GLU A 140 -5.36 8.59 22.36
N HIS A 141 -4.74 8.68 21.19
CA HIS A 141 -3.29 8.61 21.00
C HIS A 141 -2.67 9.94 20.54
N HIS A 142 -3.24 11.08 20.93
CA HIS A 142 -2.73 12.43 20.65
C HIS A 142 -2.60 12.79 19.16
N GLY A 143 -3.40 12.17 18.29
CA GLY A 143 -3.43 12.55 16.88
C GLY A 143 -4.21 13.85 16.63
N SER A 144 -3.71 14.65 15.70
CA SER A 144 -4.28 15.94 15.30
C SER A 144 -4.64 15.96 13.82
N ASP A 145 -5.36 17.02 13.40
CA ASP A 145 -5.67 17.32 11.99
C ASP A 145 -6.29 16.14 11.21
N PHE A 146 -7.27 15.47 11.81
CA PHE A 146 -7.99 14.38 11.15
C PHE A 146 -8.86 14.94 10.01
N ILE A 147 -8.42 14.74 8.77
CA ILE A 147 -9.12 15.14 7.56
C ILE A 147 -9.50 13.88 6.80
N PHE A 148 -10.77 13.75 6.43
CA PHE A 148 -11.22 12.66 5.56
C PHE A 148 -11.76 13.21 4.23
N ALA A 149 -11.60 12.43 3.17
CA ALA A 149 -11.98 12.78 1.81
C ALA A 149 -12.76 11.62 1.16
N GLU A 150 -13.98 11.92 0.73
CA GLU A 150 -14.86 11.01 0.00
C GLU A 150 -14.94 11.37 -1.49
N GLU A 151 -14.64 12.62 -1.84
CA GLU A 151 -14.57 13.11 -3.21
C GLU A 151 -13.36 12.52 -3.96
N PRO A 152 -13.52 12.04 -5.20
CA PRO A 152 -12.43 11.42 -5.96
C PRO A 152 -11.20 12.33 -6.15
N GLU A 153 -11.42 13.63 -6.31
CA GLU A 153 -10.36 14.63 -6.51
C GLU A 153 -9.57 14.84 -5.21
N ALA A 154 -10.27 15.05 -4.09
CA ALA A 154 -9.63 15.19 -2.78
C ALA A 154 -8.83 13.93 -2.39
N LYS A 155 -9.32 12.73 -2.69
CA LYS A 155 -8.56 11.47 -2.49
C LYS A 155 -7.29 11.43 -3.33
N LYS A 156 -7.36 11.88 -4.59
CA LYS A 156 -6.19 11.90 -5.48
C LYS A 156 -5.13 12.83 -4.92
N GLU A 157 -5.51 14.00 -4.42
CA GLU A 157 -4.57 14.94 -3.79
C GLU A 157 -3.94 14.35 -2.52
N LEU A 158 -4.73 13.69 -1.65
CA LEU A 158 -4.17 13.00 -0.48
C LEU A 158 -3.16 11.91 -0.86
N TRP A 159 -3.49 11.11 -1.87
CA TRP A 159 -2.61 10.04 -2.35
C TRP A 159 -1.41 10.56 -3.16
N LYS A 160 -1.50 11.75 -3.73
CA LYS A 160 -0.42 12.39 -4.48
C LYS A 160 0.80 12.60 -3.59
N MET A 161 0.59 13.08 -2.36
CA MET A 161 1.64 13.24 -1.35
C MET A 161 2.48 11.95 -1.19
N ARG A 162 1.82 10.81 -0.94
CA ARG A 162 2.52 9.55 -0.71
C ARG A 162 3.24 9.01 -1.96
N LYS A 163 2.67 9.23 -3.15
CA LYS A 163 3.26 8.80 -4.43
C LYS A 163 4.51 9.59 -4.79
N GLU A 164 4.51 10.88 -4.48
CA GLU A 164 5.62 11.79 -4.80
C GLU A 164 6.70 11.78 -3.73
N ALA A 165 6.43 11.29 -2.52
CA ALA A 165 7.35 11.29 -1.39
C ALA A 165 8.74 10.71 -1.73
N LEU A 166 8.80 9.60 -2.49
CA LEU A 166 10.07 8.99 -2.89
C LEU A 166 10.89 9.93 -3.79
N TRP A 167 10.24 10.54 -4.78
CA TRP A 167 10.87 11.47 -5.71
C TRP A 167 11.29 12.77 -5.02
N ALA A 168 10.48 13.24 -4.08
CA ALA A 168 10.80 14.39 -3.24
C ALA A 168 12.05 14.12 -2.38
N CYS A 169 12.18 12.90 -1.83
CA CYS A 169 13.39 12.51 -1.09
C CYS A 169 14.63 12.49 -2.00
N PHE A 170 14.52 11.99 -3.23
CA PHE A 170 15.61 12.04 -4.21
C PHE A 170 16.00 13.49 -4.58
N ALA A 171 15.03 14.38 -4.74
CA ALA A 171 15.29 15.79 -5.01
C ALA A 171 16.00 16.49 -3.85
N MET A 172 15.69 16.11 -2.60
CA MET A 172 16.36 16.62 -1.41
C MET A 172 17.78 16.10 -1.24
N GLN A 173 18.05 14.85 -1.61
CA GLN A 173 19.35 14.18 -1.47
C GLN A 173 19.77 13.50 -2.80
N PRO A 174 20.22 14.29 -3.80
CA PRO A 174 20.52 13.77 -5.15
C PRO A 174 21.74 12.85 -5.21
N THR A 175 22.57 12.83 -4.17
CA THR A 175 23.79 12.01 -4.08
C THR A 175 23.57 10.62 -3.48
N TYR A 176 22.37 10.32 -2.97
CA TYR A 176 22.06 9.06 -2.29
C TYR A 176 21.12 8.20 -3.13
N GLU A 177 21.37 6.90 -3.13
CA GLU A 177 20.45 5.91 -3.71
C GLU A 177 19.47 5.40 -2.66
N ALA A 178 18.19 5.30 -3.03
CA ALA A 178 17.17 4.77 -2.12
C ALA A 178 17.26 3.24 -2.05
N LEU A 179 17.45 2.73 -0.83
CA LEU A 179 17.36 1.30 -0.56
C LEU A 179 15.95 0.94 -0.11
N ILE A 180 15.17 0.29 -0.97
CA ILE A 180 13.84 -0.23 -0.62
C ILE A 180 14.00 -1.69 -0.19
N SER A 181 14.22 -1.92 1.10
CA SER A 181 14.25 -3.29 1.64
C SER A 181 12.83 -3.83 1.86
N ARG A 182 12.53 -5.03 1.34
CA ARG A 182 11.21 -5.68 1.50
C ARG A 182 10.97 -6.29 2.88
N SER A 183 11.92 -6.17 3.82
CA SER A 183 12.02 -7.07 4.98
C SER A 183 11.57 -6.49 6.33
N ARG A 184 11.15 -5.21 6.44
CA ARG A 184 10.88 -4.61 7.78
C ARG A 184 9.56 -3.91 8.03
N CYS A 185 8.77 -3.58 7.01
CA CYS A 185 7.40 -3.08 7.19
C CYS A 185 6.46 -3.91 6.33
N SER A 186 6.15 -5.10 6.82
CA SER A 186 5.18 -6.01 6.20
C SER A 186 3.95 -6.07 7.10
N CYS A 187 3.23 -4.96 7.22
CA CYS A 187 1.85 -5.01 7.69
C CYS A 187 1.02 -5.59 6.53
N TRP A 188 0.95 -6.93 6.48
CA TRP A 188 -0.01 -7.68 5.69
C TRP A 188 -1.21 -8.06 6.54
#